data_AF-A0A379WLS3-F1
#
_entry.id   AF-A0A379WLS3-F1
#
_cell.length_a   1.000
_cell.length_b   1.000
_cell.length_c   1.000
_cell.angle_alpha   90.00
_cell.angle_beta   90.00
_cell.angle_gamma   90.00
#
_symmetry.space_group_name_H-M   'P 1'
#
loop_
_entity.id
_entity.type
_entity.pdbx_description
1 polymer ?
#
loop_
_entity_poly.entity_id
_entity_poly.type
_entity_poly.pdbx_seq_one_letter_code
_entity_poly.pdbx_strand_id
1 'polypeptide(L)'
;MQGRYLESQRDVSDDDKPFEFFMNRFRLLERAPRAEFVDYTGLTEAVIRQPIDEAIAQGYLTECEQYWQITRHGKLFLNSLLELFLAE
;
A
#
# COMPACT_ATOMS: atom_id res chain seq x y z
N MET A 1 -15.65 -20.12 -26.90
CA MET A 1 -14.41 -19.44 -26.49
C MET A 1 -13.97 -20.04 -25.16
N GLN A 2 -12.85 -20.75 -25.13
CA GLN A 2 -12.34 -21.37 -23.89
C GLN A 2 -11.63 -20.29 -23.09
N GLY A 3 -12.30 -19.76 -22.06
CA GLY A 3 -11.87 -18.64 -21.22
C GLY A 3 -10.66 -18.96 -20.34
N ARG A 4 -9.47 -19.08 -20.95
CA ARG A 4 -8.19 -19.07 -20.23
C ARG A 4 -7.66 -17.64 -20.19
N TYR A 5 -8.10 -16.88 -19.19
CA TYR A 5 -7.66 -15.50 -18.93
C TYR A 5 -6.47 -15.41 -17.97
N LEU A 6 -5.89 -16.55 -17.58
CA LEU A 6 -4.74 -16.60 -16.69
C LEU A 6 -3.45 -16.70 -17.51
N GLU A 7 -2.70 -15.60 -17.56
CA GLU A 7 -1.40 -15.55 -18.22
C GLU A 7 -0.29 -16.10 -17.30
N SER A 8 -0.29 -15.74 -16.01
CA SER A 8 0.68 -16.24 -15.05
C SER A 8 0.20 -16.09 -13.60
N GLN A 9 0.78 -16.90 -12.71
CA GLN A 9 0.63 -16.80 -11.26
C GLN A 9 2.03 -16.87 -10.65
N ARG A 10 2.34 -15.99 -9.70
CA ARG A 10 3.62 -15.92 -9.01
C ARG A 10 3.39 -15.69 -7.53
N ASP A 11 4.30 -16.20 -6.73
CA ASP A 11 4.34 -15.90 -5.30
C ASP A 11 4.97 -14.52 -5.08
N VAL A 12 4.45 -13.76 -4.12
CA VAL A 12 4.94 -12.42 -3.77
C VAL A 12 5.70 -12.54 -2.46
N SER A 13 6.96 -12.12 -2.45
CA SER A 13 7.81 -12.19 -1.26
C SER A 13 7.25 -11.29 -0.15
N ASP A 14 7.59 -11.59 1.11
CA ASP A 14 7.16 -10.75 2.24
C ASP A 14 7.65 -9.29 2.13
N ASP A 15 8.74 -9.05 1.41
CA ASP A 15 9.30 -7.71 1.18
C ASP A 15 8.52 -6.92 0.12
N ASP A 16 7.94 -7.62 -0.87
CA ASP A 16 7.15 -7.02 -1.95
C ASP A 16 5.67 -6.81 -1.57
N LYS A 17 5.16 -7.59 -0.60
CA LYS A 17 3.74 -7.53 -0.16
C LYS A 17 3.27 -6.12 0.23
N PRO A 18 4.05 -5.30 0.97
CA PRO A 18 3.65 -3.94 1.29
C PRO A 18 3.36 -3.08 0.06
N PHE A 19 4.27 -3.12 -0.91
CA PHE A 19 4.12 -2.37 -2.15
C PHE A 19 2.88 -2.80 -2.92
N GLU A 20 2.69 -4.11 -3.11
CA GLU A 20 1.54 -4.65 -3.84
C GLU A 20 0.21 -4.31 -3.17
N PHE A 21 0.14 -4.40 -1.84
CA PHE A 21 -1.04 -4.01 -1.07
C PHE A 21 -1.36 -2.53 -1.29
N PHE A 22 -0.38 -1.64 -1.08
CA PHE A 22 -0.61 -0.21 -1.17
C PHE A 22 -0.82 0.27 -2.61
N MET A 23 -0.24 -0.41 -3.60
CA MET A 23 -0.52 -0.13 -5.01
C MET A 23 -2.01 -0.25 -5.30
N ASN A 24 -2.66 -1.28 -4.77
CA ASN A 24 -4.09 -1.48 -4.94
C ASN A 24 -4.90 -0.55 -4.02
N ARG A 25 -4.57 -0.52 -2.74
CA ARG A 25 -5.36 0.19 -1.72
C ARG A 25 -5.35 1.70 -1.94
N PHE A 26 -4.20 2.29 -2.24
CA PHE A 26 -4.09 3.74 -2.37
C PHE A 26 -4.67 4.30 -3.68
N ARG A 27 -4.75 3.49 -4.74
CA ARG A 27 -5.39 3.91 -6.01
C ARG A 27 -6.89 4.17 -5.88
N LEU A 28 -7.52 3.61 -4.87
CA LEU A 28 -8.95 3.83 -4.60
C LEU A 28 -9.22 5.23 -4.04
N LEU A 29 -8.20 5.91 -3.50
CA LEU A 29 -8.31 7.25 -2.87
C LEU A 29 -9.29 7.31 -1.70
N GLU A 30 -9.72 6.15 -1.21
CA GLU A 30 -10.58 5.97 -0.05
C GLU A 30 -9.73 5.76 1.21
N ARG A 31 -10.40 5.72 2.36
CA ARG A 31 -9.76 5.34 3.62
C ARG A 31 -9.21 3.93 3.48
N ALA A 32 -7.98 3.71 3.93
CA ALA A 32 -7.31 2.42 3.98
C ALA A 32 -7.29 1.93 5.44
N PRO A 33 -8.26 1.10 5.86
CA PRO A 33 -8.25 0.50 7.19
C PRO A 33 -6.92 -0.20 7.49
N ARG A 34 -6.39 0.01 8.70
CA ARG A 34 -5.10 -0.57 9.12
C ARG A 34 -5.16 -2.09 9.23
N ALA A 35 -6.29 -2.61 9.70
CA ALA A 35 -6.54 -4.03 9.83
C ALA A 35 -6.40 -4.80 8.50
N GLU A 36 -6.85 -4.20 7.39
CA GLU A 36 -6.76 -4.84 6.06
C GLU A 36 -5.32 -5.17 5.65
N PHE A 37 -4.34 -4.38 6.09
CA PHE A 37 -2.94 -4.67 5.82
C PHE A 37 -2.54 -6.02 6.43
N VAL A 38 -2.83 -6.23 7.70
CA VAL A 38 -2.50 -7.46 8.42
C VAL A 38 -3.32 -8.63 7.88
N ASP A 39 -4.62 -8.43 7.66
CA ASP A 39 -5.53 -9.47 7.17
C ASP A 39 -5.16 -9.98 5.76
N TYR A 40 -4.70 -9.11 4.86
CA TYR A 40 -4.42 -9.49 3.47
C TYR A 40 -2.94 -9.81 3.20
N THR A 41 -2.00 -9.31 4.00
CA THR A 41 -0.56 -9.60 3.80
C THR A 41 -0.02 -10.64 4.78
N GLY A 42 -0.65 -10.79 5.95
CA GLY A 42 -0.14 -11.56 7.08
C GLY A 42 1.02 -10.88 7.82
N LEU A 43 1.40 -9.66 7.42
CA LEU A 43 2.52 -8.91 7.99
C LEU A 43 2.02 -7.93 9.06
N THR A 44 2.87 -7.68 10.06
CA THR A 44 2.59 -6.66 11.08
C THR A 44 2.89 -5.27 10.54
N GLU A 45 2.15 -4.25 10.98
CA GLU A 45 2.39 -2.85 10.59
C GLU A 45 3.81 -2.34 10.91
N ALA A 46 4.55 -3.01 11.79
CA ALA A 46 5.95 -2.66 12.08
C ALA A 46 6.84 -2.63 10.83
N VAL A 47 6.57 -3.48 9.83
CA VAL A 47 7.37 -3.56 8.60
C VAL A 47 7.16 -2.34 7.69
N ILE A 48 6.02 -1.67 7.81
CA ILE A 48 5.65 -0.49 7.00
C ILE A 48 5.70 0.81 7.79
N ARG A 49 6.11 0.76 9.07
CA ARG A 49 6.03 1.95 9.94
C ARG A 49 6.92 3.08 9.41
N GLN A 50 8.16 2.76 9.06
CA GLN A 50 9.10 3.73 8.49
C GLN A 50 8.54 4.41 7.23
N PRO A 51 8.13 3.70 6.16
CA PRO A 51 7.62 4.36 4.96
C PRO A 51 6.29 5.10 5.19
N ILE A 52 5.45 4.65 6.14
CA ILE A 52 4.24 5.39 6.55
C ILE A 52 4.60 6.71 7.22
N ASP A 53 5.57 6.72 8.15
CA ASP A 53 6.06 7.93 8.80
C ASP A 53 6.62 8.92 7.77
N GLU A 54 7.40 8.44 6.81
CA GLU A 54 7.94 9.25 5.72
C GLU A 54 6.83 9.82 4.82
N ALA A 55 5.84 9.02 4.48
CA ALA A 55 4.67 9.46 3.71
C ALA A 55 3.86 10.54 4.44
N ILE A 56 3.72 10.44 5.76
CA ILE A 56 3.05 11.45 6.59
C ILE A 56 3.90 12.72 6.67
N ALA A 57 5.21 12.60 6.88
CA ALA A 57 6.13 13.73 6.94
C ALA A 57 6.17 14.52 5.62
N GLN A 58 6.08 13.84 4.48
CA GLN A 58 5.95 14.45 3.15
C GLN A 58 4.53 14.98 2.86
N GLY A 59 3.57 14.74 3.75
CA GLY A 59 2.19 15.18 3.59
C GLY A 59 1.39 14.40 2.54
N TYR A 60 1.86 13.22 2.13
CA TYR A 60 1.13 12.34 1.21
C TYR A 60 -0.03 11.62 1.89
N LEU A 61 0.15 11.24 3.15
CA LEU A 61 -0.83 10.53 3.95
C LEU A 61 -1.16 11.28 5.22
N THR A 62 -2.38 11.07 5.71
CA THR A 62 -2.72 11.25 7.12
C THR A 62 -3.08 9.90 7.71
N GLU A 63 -2.81 9.71 9.00
CA GLU A 63 -3.23 8.52 9.72
C GLU A 63 -4.13 8.86 10.91
N CYS A 64 -4.93 7.88 11.29
CA CYS A 64 -5.59 7.83 12.58
C CYS A 64 -5.42 6.42 13.16
N GLU A 65 -6.04 6.17 14.31
CA GLU A 65 -6.00 4.86 14.98
C GLU A 65 -6.58 3.72 14.13
N GLN A 66 -7.44 4.01 13.15
CA GLN A 66 -8.17 2.99 12.40
C GLN A 66 -7.78 2.89 10.92
N TYR A 67 -7.33 3.97 10.29
CA TYR A 67 -7.07 4.02 8.85
C TYR A 67 -6.00 5.03 8.45
N TRP A 68 -5.41 4.80 7.29
CA TRP A 68 -4.66 5.79 6.52
C TRP A 68 -5.55 6.44 5.47
N GLN A 69 -5.30 7.71 5.17
CA GLN A 69 -6.03 8.44 4.13
C GLN A 69 -5.04 9.24 3.28
N ILE A 70 -5.16 9.11 1.97
CA ILE A 70 -4.38 9.91 1.04
C ILE A 70 -4.88 11.35 1.04
N THR A 71 -3.93 12.27 1.13
CA THR A 71 -4.19 13.70 1.01
C THR A 71 -4.31 14.12 -0.45
N ARG A 72 -4.73 15.37 -0.69
CA ARG A 72 -4.69 15.93 -2.04
C ARG A 72 -3.27 15.95 -2.63
N HIS A 73 -2.25 16.16 -1.80
CA HIS A 73 -0.86 16.14 -2.24
C HIS A 73 -0.42 14.74 -2.62
N GLY A 74 -0.69 13.74 -1.77
CA GLY A 74 -0.41 12.32 -2.06
C GLY A 74 -1.11 11.82 -3.32
N LYS A 75 -2.32 12.29 -3.62
CA LYS A 75 -3.01 11.95 -4.88
C LYS A 75 -2.24 12.43 -6.12
N LEU A 76 -1.61 13.61 -6.07
CA LEU A 76 -0.84 14.15 -7.19
C LEU A 76 0.50 13.42 -7.37
N PHE A 77 1.06 12.89 -6.28
CA PHE A 77 2.35 12.21 -6.22
C PHE A 77 2.20 10.74 -5.82
N LEU A 78 1.17 10.07 -6.35
CA LEU A 78 0.83 8.70 -5.93
C LEU A 78 1.97 7.70 -6.20
N ASN A 79 2.68 7.83 -7.32
CA ASN A 79 3.82 6.96 -7.60
C ASN A 79 4.94 7.18 -6.60
N SER A 80 5.30 8.43 -6.30
CA SER A 80 6.34 8.75 -5.30
C SER A 80 5.96 8.31 -3.89
N LEU A 81 4.67 8.33 -3.55
CA LEU A 81 4.16 7.70 -2.32
C LEU A 81 4.39 6.18 -2.34
N LEU A 82 4.07 5.50 -3.44
CA LEU A 82 4.22 4.05 -3.55
C LEU A 82 5.68 3.61 -3.58
N GLU A 83 6.57 4.41 -4.16
CA GLU A 83 8.02 4.14 -4.19
C GLU A 83 8.64 4.02 -2.79
N LEU A 84 8.04 4.63 -1.76
CA LEU A 84 8.48 4.46 -0.37
C LEU A 84 8.34 3.02 0.14
N PHE A 85 7.48 2.21 -0.47
CA PHE A 85 7.21 0.83 -0.06
C PHE A 85 7.94 -0.21 -0.92
N LEU A 86 8.75 0.22 -1.90
CA LEU A 86 9.56 -0.70 -2.68
C LEU A 86 10.71 -1.24 -1.82
N ALA A 87 10.85 -2.56 -1.82
CA ALA A 87 12.05 -3.27 -1.43
C ALA A 87 13.27 -2.73 -2.21
N GLU A 88 14.43 -2.63 -1.55
CA GLU A 88 15.70 -2.30 -2.23
C GLU A 88 16.27 -3.50 -3.00
#